data_AF-A0A6N8G1G5-F1
#
_entry.id   AF-A0A6N8G1G5-F1
#
_cell.length_a   1.000
_cell.length_b   1.000
_cell.length_c   1.000
_cell.angle_alpha   90.00
_cell.angle_beta   90.00
_cell.angle_gamma   90.00
#
_symmetry.space_group_name_H-M   'P 1'
#
loop_
_entity.id
_entity.type
_entity.pdbx_description
1 polymer ?
#
loop_
_entity_poly.entity_id
_entity_poly.type
_entity_poly.pdbx_seq_one_letter_code
_entity_poly.pdbx_strand_id
1 'polypeptide(L)'
;MVPRQPAQPSVTFVNEYCQIYQHLFRELRTFEAFQWLHLGIISELPRKSLPQIARAVGLKDGQALHHFLRDAPGKVSQLRATRLWLNN
;
A
#
# COMPACT_ATOMS: atom_id res chain seq x y z
N MET A 1 -22.47 -8.46 22.11
CA MET A 1 -21.83 -7.42 21.26
C MET A 1 -20.40 -7.27 21.74
N VAL A 2 -19.40 -7.57 20.89
CA VAL A 2 -18.00 -7.29 21.21
C VAL A 2 -17.77 -5.78 21.01
N PRO A 3 -17.24 -5.04 21.99
CA PRO A 3 -16.95 -3.61 21.84
C PRO A 3 -15.98 -3.40 20.67
N ARG A 4 -16.25 -2.42 19.80
CA ARG A 4 -15.33 -2.05 18.72
C ARG A 4 -14.05 -1.55 19.38
N GLN A 5 -12.93 -2.23 19.14
CA GLN A 5 -11.63 -1.77 19.63
C GLN A 5 -11.34 -0.37 19.06
N PRO A 6 -10.71 0.53 19.84
CA PRO A 6 -10.33 1.84 19.35
C PRO A 6 -9.46 1.68 18.11
N ALA A 7 -9.74 2.46 17.07
CA ALA A 7 -8.98 2.41 15.84
C ALA A 7 -7.51 2.74 16.15
N GLN A 8 -6.63 1.74 16.06
CA GLN A 8 -5.20 2.02 16.04
C GLN A 8 -4.90 2.83 14.77
N PRO A 9 -3.87 3.70 14.77
CA PRO A 9 -3.48 4.42 13.57
C PRO A 9 -2.97 3.42 12.51
N SER A 10 -3.88 2.88 11.70
CA SER A 10 -3.60 1.89 10.65
C SER A 10 -2.59 2.41 9.62
N VAL A 11 -2.47 3.74 9.52
CA VAL A 11 -1.46 4.42 8.72
C VAL A 11 -0.05 4.09 9.20
N THR A 12 0.21 4.14 10.52
CA THR A 12 1.54 3.85 11.08
C THR A 12 1.90 2.39 10.85
N PHE A 13 0.99 1.46 11.12
CA PHE A 13 1.21 0.03 10.89
C PHE A 13 1.51 -0.29 9.42
N VAL A 14 0.73 0.27 8.48
CA VAL A 14 0.98 0.09 7.05
C VAL A 14 2.32 0.70 6.64
N ASN A 15 2.65 1.87 7.17
CA ASN A 15 3.92 2.53 6.87
C ASN A 15 5.10 1.66 7.33
N GLU A 16 5.08 1.19 8.57
CA GLU A 16 6.11 0.30 9.14
C GLU A 16 6.25 -1.00 8.34
N TYR A 17 5.13 -1.66 8.02
CA TYR A 17 5.13 -2.85 7.17
C TYR A 17 5.76 -2.56 5.79
N CYS A 18 5.40 -1.43 5.18
CA CYS A 18 5.92 -1.05 3.87
C CYS A 18 7.40 -0.68 3.92
N GLN A 19 7.95 -0.18 5.04
CA GLN A 19 9.36 0.19 5.15
C GLN A 19 10.32 -0.96 4.84
N ILE A 20 9.91 -2.20 5.14
CA ILE A 20 10.69 -3.40 4.81
C ILE A 20 11.01 -3.48 3.31
N TYR A 21 10.13 -2.95 2.47
CA TYR A 21 10.25 -2.97 1.01
C TYR A 21 10.91 -1.72 0.44
N GLN A 22 11.23 -0.69 1.24
CA GLN A 22 11.75 0.60 0.76
C GLN A 22 12.97 0.44 -0.16
N HIS A 23 13.87 -0.49 0.16
CA HIS A 23 15.08 -0.77 -0.63
C HIS A 23 14.79 -1.26 -2.07
N LEU A 24 13.57 -1.71 -2.36
CA LEU A 24 13.13 -2.10 -3.70
C LEU A 24 12.71 -0.90 -4.58
N PHE A 25 12.70 0.31 -4.03
CA PHE A 25 12.27 1.52 -4.70
C PHE A 25 13.44 2.51 -4.84
N ARG A 26 13.74 2.91 -6.08
CA ARG A 26 14.70 4.00 -6.33
C ARG A 26 14.09 5.38 -6.16
N GLU A 27 12.79 5.52 -6.44
CA GLU A 27 12.06 6.77 -6.38
C GLU A 27 11.10 6.80 -5.19
N LEU A 28 11.18 7.87 -4.40
CA LEU A 28 10.30 8.08 -3.24
C LEU A 28 8.82 8.05 -3.64
N ARG A 29 8.45 8.69 -4.75
CA ARG A 29 7.06 8.74 -5.23
C ARG A 29 6.49 7.36 -5.53
N THR A 30 7.30 6.45 -6.07
CA THR A 30 6.86 5.06 -6.33
C THR A 30 6.68 4.30 -5.02
N PHE A 31 7.51 4.58 -4.00
CA PHE A 31 7.37 4.00 -2.67
C PHE A 31 6.14 4.54 -1.92
N GLU A 32 5.87 5.84 -1.99
CA GLU A 32 4.66 6.44 -1.43
C GLU A 32 3.41 5.85 -2.09
N ALA A 33 3.41 5.70 -3.41
CA ALA A 33 2.31 5.04 -4.12
C ALA A 33 2.10 3.57 -3.68
N PHE A 34 3.18 2.86 -3.33
CA PHE A 34 3.10 1.51 -2.75
C PHE A 34 2.42 1.50 -1.37
N GLN A 35 2.76 2.46 -0.50
CA GLN A 35 2.13 2.63 0.81
C GLN A 35 0.64 2.95 0.69
N TRP A 36 0.31 3.92 -0.17
CA TRP A 36 -1.08 4.32 -0.42
C TRP A 36 -1.92 3.19 -1.02
N LEU A 37 -1.33 2.40 -1.93
CA LEU A 37 -2.00 1.23 -2.47
C LEU A 37 -2.29 0.20 -1.39
N HIS A 38 -1.34 -0.09 -0.49
CA HIS A 38 -1.54 -1.03 0.62
C HIS A 38 -2.65 -0.55 1.57
N LEU A 39 -2.59 0.71 1.99
CA LEU A 39 -3.58 1.30 2.88
C LEU A 39 -4.99 1.22 2.29
N GLY A 40 -5.13 1.53 0.99
CA GLY A 40 -6.42 1.46 0.31
C GLY A 40 -6.95 0.05 0.07
N ILE A 41 -6.06 -0.93 -0.12
CA ILE A 41 -6.46 -2.34 -0.25
C ILE A 41 -7.02 -2.88 1.07
N ILE A 42 -6.42 -2.52 2.21
CA ILE A 42 -6.91 -3.00 3.52
C ILE A 42 -8.09 -2.18 4.06
N SER A 43 -8.36 -1.02 3.47
CA SER A 43 -9.48 -0.17 3.87
C SER A 43 -10.84 -0.80 3.55
N GLU A 44 -11.82 -0.55 4.41
CA GLU A 44 -13.22 -0.94 4.22
C GLU A 44 -13.87 -0.09 3.12
N LEU A 45 -13.62 -0.45 1.87
CA LEU A 45 -14.19 0.19 0.69
C LEU A 45 -15.18 -0.73 -0.03
N PRO A 46 -16.35 -0.22 -0.47
CA PRO A 46 -17.35 -1.03 -1.18
C PRO A 46 -16.83 -1.56 -2.51
N ARG A 47 -15.85 -0.88 -3.12
CA ARG A 47 -15.17 -1.29 -4.35
C ARG A 47 -13.72 -0.81 -4.30
N LYS A 48 -12.79 -1.67 -4.72
CA LYS A 48 -11.34 -1.43 -4.68
C LYS A 48 -10.77 -1.00 -6.03
N SER A 49 -11.41 -0.01 -6.67
CA SER A 49 -10.84 0.59 -7.89
C SER A 49 -9.77 1.63 -7.52
N LEU A 50 -8.78 1.86 -8.41
CA LEU A 50 -7.72 2.85 -8.16
C LEU A 50 -8.27 4.25 -7.84
N PRO A 51 -9.31 4.78 -8.54
CA PRO A 51 -9.89 6.07 -8.18
C PRO A 51 -10.56 6.06 -6.80
N GLN A 52 -11.18 4.96 -6.39
CA GLN A 52 -11.81 4.87 -5.07
C GLN A 52 -10.79 4.75 -3.94
N ILE A 53 -9.73 3.97 -4.16
CA ILE A 53 -8.60 3.90 -3.24
C ILE A 53 -7.97 5.28 -3.08
N ALA A 54 -7.66 5.97 -4.18
CA ALA A 54 -7.08 7.31 -4.15
C ALA A 54 -7.90 8.29 -3.30
N ARG A 55 -9.23 8.32 -3.51
CA ARG A 55 -10.14 9.14 -2.70
C ARG A 55 -10.10 8.78 -1.22
N ALA A 56 -10.07 7.48 -0.89
CA ALA A 56 -10.06 7.01 0.49
C ALA A 56 -8.77 7.36 1.24
N VAL A 57 -7.64 7.38 0.54
CA VAL A 57 -6.32 7.69 1.13
C VAL A 57 -5.91 9.17 1.00
N GLY A 58 -6.81 10.04 0.51
CA GLY A 58 -6.56 11.49 0.40
C GLY A 58 -5.75 11.93 -0.82
N LEU A 59 -5.58 11.07 -1.83
CA LEU A 59 -4.94 11.44 -3.10
C LEU A 59 -5.94 12.19 -4.01
N LYS A 60 -5.41 13.11 -4.83
CA LYS A 60 -6.21 13.89 -5.79
C LYS A 60 -6.95 13.01 -6.80
N ASP A 61 -6.25 11.99 -7.32
CA ASP A 61 -6.76 11.06 -8.31
C ASP A 61 -5.97 9.73 -8.30
N GLY A 62 -6.38 8.79 -9.16
CA GLY A 62 -5.77 7.47 -9.27
C GLY A 62 -4.49 7.39 -10.10
N GLN A 63 -3.96 8.50 -10.63
CA GLN A 63 -2.81 8.47 -11.55
C GLN A 63 -1.56 7.91 -10.88
N ALA A 64 -1.24 8.36 -9.66
CA ALA A 64 -0.07 7.87 -8.94
C ALA A 64 -0.10 6.34 -8.76
N LEU A 65 -1.27 5.79 -8.43
CA LEU A 65 -1.47 4.34 -8.27
C LEU A 65 -1.45 3.60 -9.61
N HIS A 66 -1.99 4.22 -10.66
CA HIS A 66 -1.96 3.66 -12.01
C HIS A 66 -0.54 3.58 -12.57
N HIS A 67 0.22 4.68 -12.49
CA HIS A 67 1.64 4.72 -12.85
C HIS A 67 2.44 3.69 -12.07
N PHE A 68 2.20 3.60 -10.75
CA PHE A 68 2.84 2.59 -9.92
C PHE A 68 2.61 1.16 -10.44
N LEU A 69 1.37 0.79 -10.76
CA LEU A 69 1.06 -0.56 -11.24
C LEU A 69 1.54 -0.83 -12.67
N ARG A 70 1.49 0.18 -13.53
CA ARG A 70 1.97 0.10 -14.93
C ARG A 70 3.49 -0.09 -14.97
N ASP A 71 4.20 0.72 -14.20
CA ASP A 71 5.66 0.83 -14.23
C ASP A 71 6.32 0.02 -13.10
N ALA A 72 5.68 -1.08 -12.68
CA ALA A 72 6.25 -2.04 -11.73
C ALA A 72 7.03 -3.21 -12.37
N PRO A 73 7.74 -3.11 -13.52
CA PRO A 73 8.49 -4.26 -14.01
C PRO A 73 9.67 -4.54 -13.07
N GLY A 74 9.85 -5.82 -12.71
CA GLY A 74 11.00 -6.32 -11.95
C GLY A 74 10.81 -6.42 -10.44
N LYS A 75 9.84 -5.73 -9.84
CA LYS A 75 9.67 -5.72 -8.37
C LYS A 75 8.86 -6.90 -7.84
N VAL A 76 7.95 -7.48 -8.63
CA VAL A 76 6.99 -8.49 -8.13
C VAL A 76 7.69 -9.72 -7.52
N SER A 77 8.72 -10.25 -8.18
CA SER A 77 9.47 -11.40 -7.67
C SER A 77 10.21 -11.07 -6.37
N GLN A 78 10.79 -9.87 -6.27
CA GLN A 78 11.50 -9.39 -5.08
C GLN A 78 10.53 -9.12 -3.93
N LEU A 79 9.40 -8.45 -4.19
CA LEU A 79 8.32 -8.23 -3.23
C LEU A 79 7.83 -9.56 -2.63
N ARG A 80 7.64 -10.58 -3.49
CA ARG A 80 7.25 -11.93 -3.04
C ARG A 80 8.33 -12.59 -2.19
N ALA A 81 9.59 -12.50 -2.61
CA ALA A 81 10.71 -13.07 -1.86
C ALA A 81 10.83 -12.43 -0.46
N THR A 82 10.77 -11.10 -0.37
CA THR A 82 10.77 -10.37 0.91
C THR A 82 9.58 -10.78 1.78
N ARG A 83 8.37 -10.87 1.21
CA ARG A 83 7.17 -11.30 1.94
C ARG A 83 7.30 -12.73 2.48
N LEU A 84 7.91 -13.64 1.73
CA LEU A 84 8.13 -15.02 2.19
C LEU A 84 9.18 -15.08 3.30
N TRP A 85 10.25 -14.28 3.20
CA TRP A 85 11.27 -14.19 4.23
C TRP A 85 10.71 -13.72 5.58
N LEU A 86 9.76 -12.78 5.59
CA LEU A 86 9.10 -12.30 6.83
C LEU A 86 8.26 -13.35 7.57
N ASN A 87 7.90 -14.46 6.93
CA ASN A 87 7.11 -15.53 7.55
C ASN A 87 7.96 -16.71 8.05
N ASN A 88 9.29 -16.62 7.93
CA ASN A 88 10.25 -17.59 8.48
C ASN A 88 10.87 -17.05 9.76
#